data_AF-A0A455U7H3-F1
#
_entry.id   AF-A0A455U7H3-F1
#
_cell.length_a   1.000
_cell.length_b   1.000
_cell.length_c   1.000
_cell.angle_alpha   90.00
_cell.angle_beta   90.00
_cell.angle_gamma   90.00
#
_symmetry.space_group_name_H-M   'P 1'
#
loop_
_entity.id
_entity.type
_entity.pdbx_description
1 polymer ?
#
loop_
_entity_poly.entity_id
_entity_poly.type
_entity_poly.pdbx_seq_one_letter_code
_entity_poly.pdbx_strand_id
1 'polypeptide(L)'
;MNQNLADELVMVMREDQHLLQQLFDAGELPAESYHPRMKALHEQNTARLKEIISVHGWPGIPQVGEEAAKAAWLIAQHSVSDIDFMTECAGLLKEAVAREEVAGWQLAFLQDRVRTLSGKPQVYGTQFDVDERVGQYRSPSQMRRR
;
A
#
# COMPACT_ATOMS: atom_id res chain seq x y z
N MET A 1 23.37 -1.63 5.34
CA MET A 1 22.02 -1.10 5.62
C MET A 1 22.11 0.42 5.70
N ASN A 2 21.23 1.15 5.02
CA ASN A 2 21.14 2.61 5.03
C ASN A 2 20.19 3.05 6.14
N GLN A 3 20.73 3.40 7.31
CA GLN A 3 19.94 3.68 8.50
C GLN A 3 19.05 4.91 8.35
N ASN A 4 19.55 5.99 7.73
CA ASN A 4 18.78 7.22 7.54
C ASN A 4 17.53 6.97 6.67
N LEU A 5 17.68 6.18 5.61
CA LEU A 5 16.55 5.81 4.74
C LEU A 5 15.56 4.88 5.48
N ALA A 6 16.09 3.95 6.29
CA ALA A 6 15.25 3.06 7.09
C ALA A 6 14.39 3.86 8.09
N ASP A 7 15.02 4.77 8.84
CA ASP A 7 14.35 5.61 9.83
C ASP A 7 13.30 6.50 9.19
N GLU A 8 13.59 7.05 8.01
CA GLU A 8 12.64 7.85 7.23
C GLU A 8 11.41 7.04 6.81
N LEU A 9 11.59 5.87 6.21
CA LEU A 9 10.47 5.02 5.78
C LEU A 9 9.58 4.63 6.97
N VAL A 10 10.21 4.26 8.09
CA VAL A 10 9.50 3.89 9.31
C VAL A 10 8.75 5.09 9.91
N MET A 11 9.34 6.29 9.89
CA MET A 11 8.66 7.51 10.34
C MET A 11 7.40 7.78 9.51
N VAL A 12 7.52 7.75 8.18
CA VAL A 12 6.40 7.99 7.25
C VAL A 12 5.27 6.98 7.49
N MET A 13 5.59 5.71 7.70
CA MET A 13 4.60 4.67 8.05
C MET A 13 3.93 4.95 9.41
N ARG A 14 4.69 5.39 10.41
CA ARG A 14 4.15 5.67 11.75
C ARG A 14 3.23 6.88 11.74
N GLU A 15 3.53 7.91 10.97
CA GLU A 15 2.65 9.08 10.80
C GLU A 15 1.31 8.69 10.18
N ASP A 16 1.34 7.82 9.16
CA ASP A 16 0.13 7.26 8.54
C ASP A 16 -0.73 6.48 9.53
N GLN A 17 -0.12 5.52 10.26
CA GLN A 17 -0.81 4.75 11.29
C GLN A 17 -1.35 5.63 12.42
N HIS A 18 -0.62 6.66 12.81
CA HIS A 18 -1.05 7.60 13.84
C HIS A 18 -2.26 8.42 13.39
N LEU A 19 -2.26 8.92 12.15
CA LEU A 19 -3.40 9.64 11.60
C LEU A 19 -4.64 8.73 11.54
N LEU A 20 -4.48 7.49 11.09
CA LEU A 20 -5.58 6.51 11.08
C LEU A 20 -6.19 6.31 12.47
N GLN A 21 -5.34 6.13 13.48
CA GLN A 21 -5.80 5.98 14.86
C GLN A 21 -6.54 7.23 15.36
N GLN A 22 -5.99 8.42 15.10
CA GLN A 22 -6.62 9.69 15.50
C GLN A 22 -8.00 9.87 14.88
N LEU A 23 -8.15 9.58 13.59
CA LEU A 23 -9.42 9.72 12.88
C LEU A 23 -10.44 8.68 13.37
N PHE A 24 -9.99 7.47 13.69
CA PHE A 24 -10.84 6.45 14.30
C PHE A 24 -11.32 6.87 15.69
N ASP A 25 -10.42 7.35 16.55
CA ASP A 25 -10.76 7.81 17.91
C ASP A 25 -11.68 9.05 17.89
N ALA A 26 -11.57 9.88 16.86
CA ALA A 26 -12.46 11.01 16.62
C ALA A 26 -13.83 10.62 16.05
N GLY A 27 -14.04 9.35 15.68
CA GLY A 27 -15.26 8.87 15.03
C GLY A 27 -15.40 9.35 13.57
N GLU A 28 -14.32 9.82 12.96
CA GLU A 28 -14.27 10.24 11.55
C GLU A 28 -14.06 9.04 10.61
N LEU A 29 -13.75 7.86 11.16
CA LEU A 29 -13.66 6.59 10.42
C LEU A 29 -14.57 5.50 11.02
N PRO A 30 -15.16 4.63 10.18
CA PRO A 30 -15.11 4.65 8.72
C PRO A 30 -15.88 5.84 8.14
N ALA A 31 -15.31 6.49 7.12
CA ALA A 31 -15.96 7.57 6.39
C ALA A 31 -16.69 7.02 5.16
N GLU A 32 -17.76 7.70 4.71
CA GLU A 32 -18.47 7.36 3.47
C GLU A 32 -17.58 7.47 2.22
N SER A 33 -16.53 8.28 2.30
CA SER A 33 -15.60 8.52 1.20
C SER A 33 -14.18 8.64 1.73
N TYR A 34 -13.21 8.70 0.83
CA TYR A 34 -11.81 8.78 1.21
C TYR A 34 -11.51 10.07 1.99
N HIS A 35 -11.19 9.91 3.28
CA HIS A 35 -11.01 11.04 4.19
C HIS A 35 -9.96 12.03 3.68
N PRO A 36 -10.25 13.35 3.58
CA PRO A 36 -9.34 14.32 2.96
C PRO A 36 -7.95 14.39 3.61
N ARG A 37 -7.87 14.27 4.95
CA ARG A 37 -6.57 14.24 5.67
C ARG A 37 -5.75 13.00 5.32
N MET A 38 -6.40 11.84 5.19
CA MET A 38 -5.71 10.61 4.79
C MET A 38 -5.24 10.69 3.34
N LYS A 39 -6.11 11.20 2.44
CA LYS A 39 -5.76 11.40 1.03
C LYS A 39 -4.53 12.28 0.88
N ALA A 40 -4.50 13.43 1.56
CA ALA A 40 -3.36 14.34 1.53
C ALA A 40 -2.07 13.68 2.03
N LEU A 41 -2.14 12.96 3.16
CA LEU A 41 -0.97 12.26 3.70
C LEU A 41 -0.48 11.14 2.78
N HIS A 42 -1.38 10.32 2.24
CA HIS A 42 -1.00 9.25 1.31
C HIS A 42 -0.39 9.80 0.01
N GLU A 43 -0.87 10.94 -0.50
CA GLU A 43 -0.30 11.62 -1.67
C GLU A 43 1.11 12.13 -1.38
N GLN A 44 1.34 12.71 -0.20
CA GLN A 44 2.68 13.11 0.26
C GLN A 44 3.62 11.90 0.38
N ASN A 45 3.17 10.83 1.03
CA ASN A 45 3.95 9.61 1.22
C ASN A 45 4.29 8.96 -0.12
N THR A 46 3.34 8.97 -1.06
CA THR A 46 3.52 8.48 -2.44
C THR A 46 4.60 9.28 -3.16
N ALA A 47 4.53 10.61 -3.10
CA ALA A 47 5.55 11.47 -3.69
C ALA A 47 6.94 11.18 -3.10
N ARG A 48 7.03 10.99 -1.78
CA ARG A 48 8.30 10.67 -1.14
C ARG A 48 8.85 9.31 -1.53
N LEU A 49 8.00 8.28 -1.61
CA LEU A 49 8.42 6.95 -2.05
C LEU A 49 8.92 6.95 -3.50
N LYS A 50 8.30 7.74 -4.39
CA LYS A 50 8.80 7.93 -5.77
C LYS A 50 10.23 8.45 -5.79
N GLU A 51 10.52 9.47 -4.98
CA GLU A 51 11.87 10.04 -4.88
C GLU A 51 12.86 8.99 -4.38
N ILE A 52 12.51 8.26 -3.31
CA ILE A 52 13.34 7.17 -2.77
C ILE A 52 13.63 6.12 -3.85
N ILE A 53 12.60 5.65 -4.55
CA ILE A 53 12.75 4.63 -5.60
C ILE A 53 13.61 5.13 -6.75
N SER A 54 13.46 6.39 -7.15
CA SER A 54 14.23 6.98 -8.24
C SER A 54 15.75 7.01 -7.97
N VAL A 55 16.16 7.12 -6.70
CA VAL A 55 17.56 7.21 -6.28
C VAL A 55 18.13 5.85 -5.89
N HIS A 56 17.33 5.05 -5.17
CA HIS A 56 17.81 3.85 -4.48
C HIS A 56 17.30 2.53 -5.07
N GLY A 57 16.36 2.59 -6.02
CA GLY A 57 15.55 1.44 -6.40
C GLY A 57 14.58 1.05 -5.29
N TRP A 58 14.00 -0.15 -5.38
CA TRP A 58 13.09 -0.64 -4.34
C TRP A 58 13.83 -0.88 -3.02
N PRO A 59 13.41 -0.28 -1.89
CA PRO A 59 14.09 -0.41 -0.60
C PRO A 59 13.78 -1.75 0.06
N GLY A 60 14.43 -2.81 -0.40
CA GLY A 60 14.32 -4.18 0.14
C GLY A 60 15.08 -4.39 1.46
N ILE A 61 14.88 -5.57 2.07
CA ILE A 61 15.44 -5.95 3.37
C ILE A 61 16.97 -5.76 3.46
N PRO A 62 17.80 -6.15 2.48
CA PRO A 62 19.25 -5.95 2.59
C PRO A 62 19.66 -4.47 2.67
N GLN A 63 18.86 -3.57 2.10
CA GLN A 63 19.16 -2.14 2.08
C GLN A 63 18.70 -1.44 3.35
N VAL A 64 17.48 -1.71 3.83
CA VAL A 64 16.84 -0.90 4.88
C VAL A 64 16.34 -1.71 6.09
N GLY A 65 16.41 -3.05 6.04
CA GLY A 65 15.89 -3.92 7.08
C GLY A 65 14.40 -4.22 6.93
N GLU A 66 13.90 -5.18 7.71
CA GLU A 66 12.54 -5.71 7.55
C GLU A 66 11.44 -4.69 7.81
N GLU A 67 11.55 -3.91 8.89
CA GLU A 67 10.52 -2.92 9.26
C GLU A 67 10.40 -1.84 8.18
N ALA A 68 11.51 -1.27 7.72
CA ALA A 68 11.52 -0.24 6.69
C ALA A 68 11.11 -0.78 5.30
N ALA A 69 11.53 -2.01 4.94
CA ALA A 69 11.08 -2.64 3.70
C ALA A 69 9.56 -2.88 3.71
N LYS A 70 9.00 -3.24 4.86
CA LYS A 70 7.54 -3.33 5.05
C LYS A 70 6.87 -1.95 4.99
N ALA A 71 7.50 -0.92 5.56
CA ALA A 71 7.00 0.45 5.49
C ALA A 71 6.90 0.95 4.05
N ALA A 72 7.93 0.73 3.23
CA ALA A 72 7.90 1.07 1.80
C ALA A 72 6.75 0.37 1.05
N TRP A 73 6.53 -0.93 1.33
CA TRP A 73 5.39 -1.65 0.79
C TRP A 73 4.05 -1.06 1.24
N LEU A 74 3.90 -0.67 2.51
CA LEU A 74 2.66 -0.10 3.01
C LEU A 74 2.35 1.23 2.34
N ILE A 75 3.36 2.09 2.16
CA ILE A 75 3.21 3.35 1.44
C ILE A 75 2.73 3.09 0.00
N ALA A 76 3.37 2.16 -0.73
CA ALA A 76 2.92 1.78 -2.07
C ALA A 76 1.49 1.21 -2.08
N GLN A 77 1.13 0.42 -1.07
CA GLN A 77 -0.22 -0.14 -0.90
C GLN A 77 -1.28 0.94 -0.69
N HIS A 78 -0.89 2.10 -0.15
CA HIS A 78 -1.73 3.25 0.17
C HIS A 78 -1.75 4.34 -0.91
N SER A 79 -0.93 4.22 -1.95
CA SER A 79 -0.88 5.11 -3.14
C SER A 79 -2.09 5.00 -4.08
N VAL A 80 -3.31 4.80 -3.54
CA VAL A 80 -4.53 4.49 -4.31
C VAL A 80 -4.97 5.62 -5.26
N SER A 81 -4.50 6.86 -5.04
CA SER A 81 -4.68 7.99 -5.95
C SER A 81 -3.82 7.90 -7.22
N ASP A 82 -2.85 6.97 -7.28
CA ASP A 82 -1.87 6.84 -8.36
C ASP A 82 -1.65 5.37 -8.75
N ILE A 83 -2.60 4.83 -9.52
CA ILE A 83 -2.61 3.42 -9.94
C ILE A 83 -1.39 3.08 -10.82
N ASP A 84 -0.91 4.03 -11.62
CA ASP A 84 0.25 3.82 -12.49
C ASP A 84 1.51 3.60 -11.64
N PHE A 85 1.72 4.42 -10.61
CA PHE A 85 2.81 4.22 -9.67
C PHE A 85 2.67 2.93 -8.85
N MET A 86 1.46 2.55 -8.43
CA MET A 86 1.24 1.25 -7.78
C MET A 86 1.61 0.09 -8.71
N THR A 87 1.33 0.22 -10.00
CA THR A 87 1.68 -0.78 -11.02
C THR A 87 3.19 -0.88 -11.20
N GLU A 88 3.90 0.25 -11.23
CA GLU A 88 5.37 0.31 -11.24
C GLU A 88 5.95 -0.38 -10.00
N CYS A 89 5.47 -0.02 -8.80
CA CYS A 89 5.86 -0.65 -7.54
C CYS A 89 5.64 -2.18 -7.56
N ALA A 90 4.54 -2.67 -8.15
CA ALA A 90 4.29 -4.09 -8.29
C ALA A 90 5.31 -4.78 -9.21
N GLY A 91 5.79 -4.08 -10.24
CA GLY A 91 6.90 -4.55 -11.08
C GLY A 91 8.20 -4.67 -10.29
N LEU A 92 8.56 -3.62 -9.55
CA LEU A 92 9.76 -3.59 -8.70
C LEU A 92 9.73 -4.66 -7.59
N LEU A 93 8.58 -4.83 -6.92
CA LEU A 93 8.39 -5.89 -5.93
C LEU A 93 8.53 -7.28 -6.53
N LYS A 94 8.11 -7.49 -7.78
CA LYS A 94 8.29 -8.79 -8.46
C LYS A 94 9.76 -9.15 -8.59
N GLU A 95 10.60 -8.18 -8.93
CA GLU A 95 12.04 -8.38 -9.01
C GLU A 95 12.65 -8.58 -7.61
N ALA A 96 12.23 -7.79 -6.63
CA ALA A 96 12.71 -7.90 -5.26
C ALA A 96 12.34 -9.25 -4.61
N VAL A 97 11.14 -9.79 -4.89
CA VAL A 97 10.74 -11.16 -4.47
C VAL A 97 11.64 -12.20 -5.12
N ALA A 98 11.95 -12.06 -6.41
CA ALA A 98 12.85 -12.99 -7.12
C ALA A 98 14.28 -12.98 -6.56
N ARG A 99 14.69 -11.87 -5.92
CA ARG A 99 15.96 -11.72 -5.19
C ARG A 99 15.87 -12.05 -3.70
N GLU A 100 14.71 -12.50 -3.21
CA GLU A 100 14.45 -12.79 -1.78
C GLU A 100 14.66 -11.57 -0.86
N GLU A 101 14.50 -10.36 -1.39
CA GLU A 101 14.68 -9.09 -0.66
C GLU A 101 13.40 -8.64 0.06
N VAL A 102 12.27 -9.26 -0.24
CA VAL A 102 10.93 -8.98 0.28
C VAL A 102 10.10 -10.26 0.26
N ALA A 103 9.05 -10.31 1.07
CA ALA A 103 8.19 -11.49 1.15
C ALA A 103 7.17 -11.52 0.00
N GLY A 104 6.92 -12.70 -0.59
CA GLY A 104 6.01 -12.85 -1.74
C GLY A 104 4.57 -12.38 -1.51
N TRP A 105 4.09 -12.37 -0.27
CA TRP A 105 2.76 -11.86 0.05
C TRP A 105 2.63 -10.36 -0.23
N GLN A 106 3.71 -9.59 -0.11
CA GLN A 106 3.71 -8.15 -0.40
C GLN A 106 3.34 -7.88 -1.86
N LEU A 107 3.91 -8.67 -2.77
CA LEU A 107 3.58 -8.62 -4.19
C LEU A 107 2.13 -9.03 -4.46
N ALA A 108 1.67 -10.13 -3.85
CA ALA A 108 0.31 -10.64 -4.03
C ALA A 108 -0.75 -9.58 -3.65
N PHE A 109 -0.57 -8.93 -2.50
CA PHE A 109 -1.47 -7.88 -2.04
C PHE A 109 -1.49 -6.65 -2.95
N LEU A 110 -0.31 -6.16 -3.34
CA LEU A 110 -0.24 -4.96 -4.18
C LEU A 110 -0.80 -5.22 -5.58
N GLN A 111 -0.51 -6.39 -6.16
CA GLN A 111 -1.05 -6.79 -7.47
C GLN A 111 -2.58 -6.89 -7.44
N ASP A 112 -3.15 -7.53 -6.42
CA ASP A 112 -4.59 -7.63 -6.30
C ASP A 112 -5.23 -6.25 -6.04
N ARG A 113 -4.57 -5.36 -5.28
CA ARG A 113 -5.05 -3.99 -5.13
C ARG A 113 -5.10 -3.25 -6.47
N VAL A 114 -4.02 -3.28 -7.25
CA VAL A 114 -3.98 -2.64 -8.59
C VAL A 114 -5.09 -3.20 -9.49
N ARG A 115 -5.30 -4.52 -9.47
CA ARG A 115 -6.34 -5.18 -10.27
C ARG A 115 -7.73 -4.74 -9.83
N THR A 116 -8.03 -4.76 -8.54
CA THR A 116 -9.33 -4.34 -8.00
C THR A 116 -9.62 -2.87 -8.33
N LEU A 117 -8.65 -1.97 -8.13
CA LEU A 117 -8.80 -0.55 -8.49
C LEU A 117 -8.97 -0.33 -10.00
N SER A 118 -8.42 -1.22 -10.83
CA SER A 118 -8.58 -1.21 -12.29
C SER A 118 -9.83 -1.95 -12.78
N GLY A 119 -10.72 -2.43 -11.91
CA GLY A 119 -11.90 -3.22 -12.27
C GLY A 119 -11.58 -4.61 -12.85
N LYS A 120 -10.36 -5.11 -12.64
CA LYS A 120 -9.89 -6.42 -13.11
C LYS A 120 -10.05 -7.48 -12.00
N PRO A 121 -10.24 -8.76 -12.36
CA PRO A 121 -10.28 -9.82 -11.35
C PRO A 121 -8.93 -9.96 -10.64
N GLN A 122 -9.00 -10.13 -9.33
CA GLN A 122 -7.88 -10.49 -8.46
C GLN A 122 -7.30 -11.85 -8.85
N VAL A 123 -6.00 -12.05 -8.59
CA VAL A 123 -5.28 -13.33 -8.80
C VAL A 123 -5.29 -14.15 -7.53
N TYR A 124 -5.01 -13.53 -6.38
CA TYR A 124 -4.82 -14.22 -5.11
C TYR A 124 -6.01 -14.08 -4.16
N GLY A 125 -6.87 -13.09 -4.41
CA GLY A 125 -8.04 -12.80 -3.59
C GLY A 125 -7.69 -12.13 -2.26
N THR A 126 -6.75 -11.19 -2.23
CA THR A 126 -6.34 -10.54 -0.98
C THR A 126 -7.22 -9.33 -0.60
N GLN A 127 -7.99 -8.77 -1.54
CA GLN A 127 -8.80 -7.58 -1.34
C GLN A 127 -10.27 -7.95 -1.07
N PHE A 128 -10.88 -7.21 -0.14
CA PHE A 128 -12.27 -7.38 0.28
C PHE A 128 -12.98 -6.02 0.19
N ASP A 129 -14.22 -6.00 -0.28
CA ASP A 129 -15.10 -4.82 -0.31
C ASP A 129 -16.21 -5.07 0.70
N VAL A 130 -16.79 -4.01 1.23
CA VAL A 130 -18.05 -4.12 1.97
C VAL A 130 -19.19 -3.89 0.98
N ASP A 131 -20.12 -4.85 0.88
CA ASP A 131 -21.38 -4.60 0.18
C ASP A 131 -22.24 -3.68 1.05
N GLU A 132 -22.27 -2.39 0.71
CA GLU A 132 -23.06 -1.38 1.41
C GLU A 132 -24.56 -1.73 1.46
N ARG A 133 -25.07 -2.57 0.53
CA ARG A 133 -26.48 -2.99 0.52
C ARG A 133 -26.82 -4.05 1.56
N VAL A 134 -25.84 -4.82 2.04
CA VAL A 134 -26.08 -6.02 2.86
C VAL A 134 -25.29 -5.98 4.18
N GLY A 135 -24.41 -5.00 4.38
CA GLY A 135 -23.52 -4.95 5.55
C GLY A 135 -22.59 -6.16 5.63
N GLN A 136 -22.37 -6.87 4.52
CA GLN A 136 -21.52 -8.06 4.44
C GLN A 136 -20.30 -7.78 3.58
N TYR A 137 -19.15 -8.32 3.99
CA TYR A 137 -17.95 -8.32 3.15
C TYR A 137 -18.18 -9.14 1.88
N ARG A 138 -17.98 -8.52 0.71
CA ARG A 138 -17.80 -9.22 -0.55
C ARG A 138 -16.45 -9.89 -0.55
N SER A 139 -16.49 -11.21 -0.60
CA SER A 139 -15.31 -12.02 -0.86
C SER A 139 -14.78 -11.77 -2.28
N PRO A 140 -13.48 -12.00 -2.53
CA PRO A 140 -12.86 -11.83 -3.86
C PRO A 140 -13.59 -12.52 -5.02
N SER A 141 -14.28 -13.64 -4.76
CA SER A 141 -15.05 -14.38 -5.77
C SER A 141 -16.32 -13.63 -6.20
N GLN A 142 -16.87 -12.77 -5.33
CA GLN A 142 -18.11 -12.03 -5.54
C GLN A 142 -17.90 -10.66 -6.22
N MET A 143 -16.67 -10.15 -6.30
CA MET A 143 -16.33 -8.89 -6.98
C MET A 143 -16.28 -9.00 -8.51
N ARG A 144 -16.48 -10.21 -9.07
CA ARG A 144 -16.44 -10.46 -10.51
C ARG A 144 -17.75 -10.05 -11.20
N ARG A 145 -18.03 -8.75 -11.33
CA ARG A 145 -18.92 -8.14 -12.37
C ARG A 145 -19.18 -6.66 -12.05
N ARG A 146 -18.70 -5.78 -12.92
CA ARG A 146 -19.37 -4.53 -13.31
C ARG A 146 -19.38 -4.46 -14.82
#